data_AF-A0AAU0MNX6-F1
#
_entry.id   AF-A0AAU0MNX6-F1
#
_cell.length_a   1.000
_cell.length_b   1.000
_cell.length_c   1.000
_cell.angle_alpha   90.00
_cell.angle_beta   90.00
_cell.angle_gamma   90.00
#
_symmetry.space_group_name_H-M   'P 1'
#
loop_
_entity.id
_entity.type
_entity.pdbx_description
1 polymer ?
#
loop_
_entity_poly.entity_id
_entity_poly.type
_entity_poly.pdbx_seq_one_letter_code
_entity_poly.pdbx_strand_id
1 'polypeptide(L)'
;MRLRTLITGGAFALILGACAGLPDGMTVGEYCANPDKADEAVCQLKVEIDGQSTALADTNMSLSKARQMADDAMAAAQSAQASADSAQDTANRALRLGQTAMLKEEDLICKTNVIQKSDIGTCEPGYTVMGCTQTRYTTRAGGLSFLREVNSEQCRFNSKVLEMNVRCCMTAPVQKALSVPAR
;
A
#
# COMPACT_ATOMS: atom_id res chain seq x y z
N MET A 1 -19.41 4.90 38.02
CA MET A 1 -19.56 6.17 38.77
C MET A 1 -18.14 6.61 39.17
N ARG A 2 -17.65 7.81 38.88
CA ARG A 2 -18.24 9.11 39.21
C ARG A 2 -17.87 10.20 38.21
N LEU A 3 -18.90 10.98 37.91
CA LEU A 3 -19.01 12.24 37.20
C LEU A 3 -18.44 13.39 38.06
N ARG A 4 -17.65 14.29 37.47
CA ARG A 4 -17.31 15.62 38.03
C ARG A 4 -17.33 16.63 36.88
N THR A 5 -18.51 17.17 36.60
CA THR A 5 -18.97 18.53 36.97
C THR A 5 -18.59 19.59 35.94
N LEU A 6 -19.50 19.77 34.98
CA LEU A 6 -19.75 21.01 34.26
C LEU A 6 -20.38 22.02 35.23
N ILE A 7 -19.74 23.17 35.37
CA ILE A 7 -20.15 24.38 36.10
C ILE A 7 -19.48 25.50 35.28
N THR A 8 -20.07 26.56 34.72
CA THR A 8 -21.38 27.23 34.67
C THR A 8 -21.11 28.36 33.64
N GLY A 9 -21.97 28.71 32.69
CA GLY A 9 -23.41 28.89 32.84
C GLY A 9 -23.70 30.12 33.70
N GLY A 10 -23.43 31.33 33.20
CA GLY A 10 -24.04 32.58 33.66
C GLY A 10 -23.61 33.12 35.03
N ALA A 11 -22.82 34.20 35.01
CA ALA A 11 -22.83 35.20 36.08
C ALA A 11 -22.54 36.59 35.49
N PHE A 12 -23.42 37.04 34.58
CA PHE A 12 -23.60 38.47 34.32
C PHE A 12 -24.58 38.99 35.36
N ALA A 13 -24.07 39.34 36.54
CA ALA A 13 -24.84 40.03 37.55
C ALA A 13 -23.95 41.08 38.22
N LEU A 14 -24.47 42.32 38.23
CA LEU A 14 -23.95 43.56 38.82
C LEU A 14 -22.93 44.26 37.90
N ILE A 15 -23.15 45.47 37.35
CA ILE A 15 -23.78 46.67 37.94
C ILE A 15 -24.43 47.53 36.81
N LEU A 16 -25.75 47.78 36.88
CA LEU A 16 -26.47 48.81 36.09
C LEU A 16 -26.25 50.21 36.71
N GLY A 17 -25.01 50.70 36.72
CA GLY A 17 -24.65 51.92 37.45
C GLY A 17 -23.70 52.89 36.76
N ALA A 18 -23.33 52.67 35.49
CA ALA A 18 -22.35 53.51 34.80
C ALA A 18 -22.85 54.18 33.51
N CYS A 19 -24.15 54.13 33.17
CA CYS A 19 -24.69 54.87 32.03
C CYS A 19 -25.04 56.34 32.34
N ALA A 20 -24.75 56.84 33.55
CA ALA A 20 -25.11 58.21 33.97
C ALA A 20 -23.95 59.23 33.92
N GLY A 21 -22.79 58.88 33.34
CA GLY A 21 -21.58 59.72 33.38
C GLY A 21 -21.03 60.18 32.03
N LEU A 22 -21.61 59.76 30.90
CA LEU A 22 -21.16 60.24 29.59
C LEU A 22 -21.86 61.57 29.24
N PRO A 23 -21.12 62.63 28.90
CA PRO A 23 -21.72 63.87 28.39
C PRO A 23 -22.53 63.59 27.12
N ASP A 24 -23.68 64.27 26.97
CA ASP A 24 -24.59 64.09 25.85
C ASP A 24 -23.84 64.21 24.50
N GLY A 25 -23.82 63.12 23.74
CA GLY A 25 -23.31 63.08 22.36
C GLY A 25 -21.92 62.47 22.15
N MET A 26 -21.20 62.02 23.20
CA MET A 26 -19.91 61.33 23.03
C MET A 26 -20.04 59.81 23.16
N THR A 27 -19.29 59.07 22.33
CA THR A 27 -19.17 57.62 22.46
C THR A 27 -18.19 57.25 23.58
N VAL A 28 -18.31 56.04 24.13
CA VAL A 28 -17.36 55.52 25.14
C VAL A 28 -15.92 55.50 24.59
N GLY A 29 -15.74 55.32 23.28
CA GLY A 29 -14.43 55.40 22.64
C GLY A 29 -13.83 56.81 22.66
N GLU A 30 -14.63 57.83 22.36
CA GLU A 30 -14.20 59.24 22.39
C GLU A 30 -13.99 59.74 23.83
N TYR A 31 -14.83 59.29 24.76
CA TYR A 31 -14.70 59.59 26.19
C TYR A 31 -13.38 59.06 26.77
N CYS A 32 -13.04 57.82 26.42
CA CYS A 32 -11.82 57.15 26.88
C CYS A 32 -10.56 57.49 26.07
N ALA A 33 -10.70 58.30 25.01
CA ALA A 33 -9.56 58.84 24.28
C ALA A 33 -8.93 60.07 24.98
N ASN A 34 -9.60 60.64 25.98
CA ASN A 34 -9.04 61.71 26.81
C ASN A 34 -8.10 61.11 27.89
N PRO A 35 -6.81 61.48 27.92
CA PRO A 35 -5.85 60.94 28.89
C PRO A 35 -6.24 61.23 30.35
N ASP A 36 -6.93 62.34 30.62
CA ASP A 36 -7.37 62.71 31.99
C ASP A 36 -8.56 61.85 32.48
N LYS A 37 -9.10 61.00 31.61
CA LYS A 37 -10.26 60.11 31.85
C LYS A 37 -9.91 58.63 31.71
N ALA A 38 -8.65 58.32 31.38
CA ALA A 38 -8.16 56.96 31.16
C ALA A 38 -8.26 56.07 32.41
N ASP A 39 -8.17 56.67 33.60
CA ASP A 39 -8.25 55.95 34.88
C ASP A 39 -9.69 55.73 35.37
N GLU A 40 -10.70 56.22 34.65
CA GLU A 40 -12.09 55.98 35.00
C GLU A 40 -12.51 54.53 34.69
N ALA A 41 -13.32 53.94 35.57
CA ALA A 41 -13.71 52.53 35.51
C ALA A 41 -14.36 52.11 34.18
N VAL A 42 -15.03 53.05 33.48
CA VAL A 42 -15.64 52.82 32.17
C VAL A 42 -14.59 52.57 31.08
N CYS A 43 -13.44 53.23 31.17
CA CYS A 43 -12.35 53.11 30.21
C CYS A 43 -11.53 51.84 30.45
N GLN A 44 -11.33 51.46 31.71
CA GLN A 44 -10.73 50.18 32.06
C GLN A 44 -11.59 49.00 31.56
N LEU A 45 -12.91 49.06 31.76
CA LEU A 45 -13.82 48.02 31.29
C LEU A 45 -13.83 47.90 29.75
N LYS A 46 -13.73 49.01 29.02
CA LYS A 46 -13.60 49.00 27.55
C LYS A 46 -12.34 48.26 27.11
N VAL A 47 -11.19 48.55 27.74
CA VAL A 47 -9.92 47.89 27.43
C VAL A 47 -9.99 46.38 27.70
N GLU A 48 -10.63 45.97 28.80
CA GLU A 48 -10.85 44.55 29.11
C GLU A 48 -11.76 43.86 28.08
N ILE A 49 -12.86 44.51 27.67
CA ILE A 49 -13.79 43.97 26.67
C ILE A 49 -13.13 43.86 25.29
N ASP A 50 -12.38 44.88 24.87
CA ASP A 50 -11.67 44.88 23.59
C ASP A 50 -10.56 43.80 23.59
N GLY A 51 -9.90 43.59 24.73
CA GLY A 51 -8.95 42.49 24.96
C GLY A 51 -9.62 41.11 24.87
N GLN A 52 -10.78 40.92 25.51
CA GLN A 52 -11.53 39.67 25.45
C GLN A 52 -12.09 39.40 24.04
N SER A 53 -12.58 40.42 23.34
CA SER A 53 -13.05 40.31 21.95
C SER A 53 -11.93 39.86 21.02
N THR A 54 -10.73 40.42 21.19
CA THR A 54 -9.54 40.03 20.43
C THR A 54 -9.14 38.58 20.72
N ALA A 55 -9.13 38.17 21.99
CA ALA A 55 -8.83 36.79 22.39
C ALA A 55 -9.85 35.77 21.84
N LEU A 56 -11.14 36.14 21.80
CA LEU A 56 -12.20 35.32 21.22
C LEU A 56 -12.07 35.21 19.69
N ALA A 57 -11.72 36.31 19.00
CA ALA A 57 -11.47 36.30 17.56
C ALA A 57 -10.28 35.40 17.20
N ASP A 58 -9.16 35.51 17.94
CA ASP A 58 -7.98 34.67 17.72
C ASP A 58 -8.26 33.19 18.01
N THR A 59 -9.02 32.90 19.08
CA THR A 59 -9.44 31.54 19.40
C THR A 59 -10.34 30.93 18.31
N ASN A 60 -11.28 31.69 17.77
CA ASN A 60 -12.13 31.23 16.66
C ASN A 60 -11.31 30.93 15.41
N MET A 61 -10.33 31.78 15.08
CA MET A 61 -9.41 31.56 13.95
C MET A 61 -8.52 30.33 14.16
N SER A 62 -8.04 30.11 15.38
CA SER A 62 -7.28 28.92 15.76
C SER A 62 -8.12 27.64 15.63
N LEU A 63 -9.37 27.67 16.08
CA LEU A 63 -10.31 26.54 15.94
C LEU A 63 -10.65 26.24 14.48
N SER A 64 -10.88 27.25 13.64
CA SER A 64 -11.14 27.02 12.22
C SER A 64 -9.94 26.37 11.52
N LYS A 65 -8.72 26.79 11.88
CA LYS A 65 -7.49 26.21 11.34
C LYS A 65 -7.29 24.77 11.81
N ALA A 66 -7.58 24.48 13.09
CA ALA A 66 -7.52 23.13 13.63
C ALA A 66 -8.54 22.20 12.96
N ARG A 67 -9.76 22.67 12.69
CA ARG A 67 -10.78 21.91 11.94
C ARG A 67 -10.34 21.63 10.52
N GLN A 68 -9.84 22.64 9.82
CA GLN A 68 -9.31 22.47 8.46
C GLN A 68 -8.19 21.42 8.42
N MET A 69 -7.23 21.47 9.35
CA MET A 69 -6.16 20.47 9.44
C MET A 69 -6.69 19.06 9.72
N ALA A 70 -7.74 18.93 10.53
CA ALA A 70 -8.38 17.64 10.79
C ALA A 70 -9.08 17.10 9.53
N ASP A 71 -9.77 17.96 8.79
CA ASP A 71 -10.43 17.60 7.53
C ASP A 71 -9.42 17.17 6.46
N ASP A 72 -8.32 17.92 6.32
CA ASP A 72 -7.21 17.58 5.41
C ASP A 72 -6.56 16.25 5.80
N ALA A 73 -6.35 16.00 7.09
CA ALA A 73 -5.79 14.73 7.58
C ALA A 73 -6.75 13.56 7.33
N MET A 74 -8.06 13.74 7.51
CA MET A 74 -9.06 12.72 7.18
C MET A 74 -9.09 12.42 5.69
N ALA A 75 -9.05 13.45 4.83
CA ALA A 75 -9.02 13.28 3.38
C ALA A 75 -7.74 12.54 2.93
N ALA A 76 -6.58 12.89 3.49
CA ALA A 76 -5.33 12.21 3.23
C ALA A 76 -5.37 10.74 3.67
N ALA A 77 -5.92 10.46 4.86
CA ALA A 77 -6.07 9.10 5.36
C ALA A 77 -7.01 8.24 4.48
N GLN A 78 -8.12 8.80 4.02
CA GLN A 78 -9.03 8.11 3.09
C GLN A 78 -8.37 7.81 1.75
N SER A 79 -7.61 8.77 1.22
CA SER A 79 -6.83 8.58 -0.02
C SER A 79 -5.77 7.48 0.14
N ALA A 80 -5.08 7.46 1.29
CA ALA A 80 -4.09 6.44 1.61
C ALA A 80 -4.74 5.04 1.75
N GLN A 81 -5.90 4.95 2.41
CA GLN A 81 -6.66 3.71 2.54
C GLN A 81 -7.10 3.18 1.17
N ALA A 82 -7.67 4.03 0.32
CA ALA A 82 -8.06 3.64 -1.03
C ALA A 82 -6.88 3.14 -1.88
N SER A 83 -5.72 3.78 -1.72
CA SER A 83 -4.48 3.35 -2.38
C SER A 83 -4.00 1.99 -1.87
N ALA A 84 -4.09 1.75 -0.56
CA ALA A 84 -3.75 0.46 0.04
C ALA A 84 -4.69 -0.66 -0.42
N ASP A 85 -5.99 -0.39 -0.48
CA ASP A 85 -6.99 -1.36 -0.95
C ASP A 85 -6.75 -1.76 -2.41
N SER A 86 -6.43 -0.78 -3.27
CA SER A 86 -6.07 -1.01 -4.68
C SER A 86 -4.78 -1.85 -4.82
N ALA A 87 -3.78 -1.56 -3.99
CA ALA A 87 -2.53 -2.33 -3.98
C ALA A 87 -2.77 -3.77 -3.53
N GLN A 88 -3.60 -3.99 -2.50
CA GLN A 88 -3.95 -5.31 -2.01
C GLN A 88 -4.71 -6.13 -3.06
N ASP A 89 -5.68 -5.52 -3.75
CA ASP A 89 -6.44 -6.16 -4.83
C ASP A 89 -5.52 -6.55 -6.00
N THR A 90 -4.56 -5.70 -6.35
CA THR A 90 -3.54 -6.00 -7.36
C THR A 90 -2.63 -7.16 -6.95
N ALA A 91 -2.17 -7.17 -5.70
CA ALA A 91 -1.37 -8.28 -5.16
C ALA A 91 -2.16 -9.60 -5.17
N ASN A 92 -3.43 -9.57 -4.76
CA ASN A 92 -4.30 -10.74 -4.76
C ASN A 92 -4.53 -11.29 -6.18
N ARG A 93 -4.72 -10.42 -7.17
CA ARG A 93 -4.78 -10.82 -8.59
C ARG A 93 -3.49 -11.50 -9.03
N ALA A 94 -2.34 -10.91 -8.71
CA ALA A 94 -1.04 -11.46 -9.08
C ALA A 94 -0.81 -12.84 -8.46
N LEU A 95 -1.16 -13.02 -7.18
CA LEU A 95 -1.07 -14.32 -6.50
C LEU A 95 -1.96 -15.38 -7.15
N ARG A 96 -3.21 -15.04 -7.51
CA ARG A 96 -4.11 -15.97 -8.20
C ARG A 96 -3.58 -16.37 -9.57
N LEU A 97 -3.08 -15.42 -10.34
CA LEU A 97 -2.47 -15.70 -11.65
C LEU A 97 -1.21 -16.57 -11.51
N GLY A 98 -0.36 -16.28 -10.53
CA GLY A 98 0.82 -17.08 -10.20
C GLY A 98 0.46 -18.52 -9.82
N GLN A 99 -0.58 -18.69 -8.99
CA GLN A 99 -1.08 -20.02 -8.62
C GLN A 99 -1.63 -20.80 -9.81
N THR A 100 -2.30 -20.15 -10.78
CA THR A 100 -2.77 -20.82 -12.00
C THR A 100 -1.67 -21.11 -13.01
N ALA A 101 -0.58 -20.32 -13.00
CA ALA A 101 0.57 -20.53 -13.87
C ALA A 101 1.52 -21.61 -13.35
N MET A 102 1.52 -21.84 -12.03
CA MET A 102 2.20 -22.98 -11.43
C MET A 102 1.39 -24.24 -11.66
N LEU A 103 1.66 -24.91 -12.78
CA LEU A 103 1.31 -26.32 -12.96
C LEU A 103 1.84 -27.05 -11.73
N LYS A 104 0.94 -27.67 -10.96
CA LYS A 104 1.37 -28.42 -9.79
C LYS A 104 2.14 -29.65 -10.27
N GLU A 105 3.05 -30.16 -9.45
CA GLU A 105 3.79 -31.38 -9.78
C GLU A 105 2.86 -32.56 -10.09
N GLU A 106 1.66 -32.59 -9.49
CA GLU A 106 0.60 -33.56 -9.76
C GLU A 106 -0.01 -33.46 -11.18
N ASP A 107 0.08 -32.29 -11.82
CA ASP A 107 -0.44 -32.05 -13.19
C ASP A 107 0.58 -32.41 -14.28
N LEU A 108 1.81 -32.77 -13.89
CA LEU A 108 2.90 -33.11 -14.79
C LEU A 108 3.22 -34.61 -14.76
N ILE A 109 3.14 -35.24 -15.92
CA ILE A 109 3.49 -36.64 -16.09
C ILE A 109 4.87 -36.71 -16.72
N CYS A 110 5.84 -37.00 -15.87
CA CYS A 110 7.24 -36.91 -16.23
C CYS A 110 7.93 -38.28 -16.22
N LYS A 111 8.62 -38.59 -17.32
CA LYS A 111 9.49 -39.77 -17.45
C LYS A 111 10.92 -39.35 -17.75
N THR A 112 11.85 -40.28 -17.57
CA THR A 112 13.26 -40.08 -17.90
C THR A 112 13.64 -41.08 -18.97
N ASN A 113 14.11 -40.58 -20.10
CA ASN A 113 14.59 -41.40 -21.20
C ASN A 113 16.11 -41.46 -21.17
N VAL A 114 16.66 -42.66 -21.36
CA VAL A 114 18.11 -42.87 -21.46
C VAL A 114 18.50 -42.85 -22.93
N ILE A 115 19.37 -41.93 -23.32
CA ILE A 115 19.91 -41.85 -24.68
C ILE A 115 21.41 -42.13 -24.61
N GLN A 116 21.85 -43.06 -25.44
CA GLN A 116 23.26 -43.46 -25.48
C GLN A 116 23.95 -42.89 -26.70
N LYS A 117 25.24 -42.55 -26.53
CA LYS A 117 26.13 -42.16 -27.62
C LYS A 117 25.50 -41.08 -28.52
N SER A 118 25.03 -40.00 -27.91
CA SER A 118 24.44 -38.84 -28.60
C SER A 118 24.93 -37.56 -27.94
N ASP A 119 24.98 -36.47 -28.67
CA ASP A 119 25.11 -35.10 -28.15
C ASP A 119 23.76 -34.40 -28.01
N ILE A 120 22.71 -34.93 -28.63
CA ILE A 120 21.35 -34.39 -28.59
C ILE A 120 20.43 -35.36 -27.84
N GLY A 121 19.60 -34.82 -26.96
CA GLY A 121 18.50 -35.53 -26.32
C GLY A 121 17.16 -34.91 -26.65
N THR A 122 16.18 -35.75 -26.96
CA THR A 122 14.81 -35.37 -27.32
C THR A 122 13.80 -36.23 -26.59
N CYS A 123 12.55 -35.77 -26.56
CA CYS A 123 11.42 -36.50 -26.02
C CYS A 123 10.53 -37.06 -27.14
N GLU A 124 9.71 -38.06 -26.83
CA GLU A 124 8.69 -38.55 -27.75
C GLU A 124 7.59 -37.50 -27.97
N PRO A 125 6.86 -37.56 -29.10
CA PRO A 125 5.79 -36.63 -29.39
C PRO A 125 4.79 -36.50 -28.24
N GLY A 126 4.40 -35.26 -27.93
CA GLY A 126 3.50 -34.94 -26.81
C GLY A 126 4.21 -34.66 -25.49
N TYR A 127 5.51 -34.95 -25.38
CA TYR A 127 6.34 -34.57 -24.25
C TYR A 127 7.28 -33.41 -24.58
N THR A 128 7.53 -32.58 -23.59
CA THR A 128 8.45 -31.45 -23.63
C THR A 128 9.74 -31.82 -22.89
N VAL A 129 10.88 -31.43 -23.46
CA VAL A 129 12.19 -31.56 -22.79
C VAL A 129 12.26 -30.57 -21.63
N MET A 130 12.50 -31.08 -20.43
CA MET A 130 12.71 -30.26 -19.21
C MET A 130 14.18 -30.10 -18.87
N GLY A 131 15.03 -31.03 -19.29
CA GLY A 131 16.46 -30.98 -19.03
C GLY A 131 17.15 -32.29 -19.30
N CYS A 132 18.48 -32.23 -19.37
CA CYS A 132 19.33 -33.38 -19.64
C CYS A 132 20.54 -33.42 -18.74
N THR A 133 20.90 -34.62 -18.31
CA THR A 133 22.06 -34.87 -17.48
C THR A 133 22.90 -35.98 -18.09
N GLN A 134 24.22 -35.81 -18.11
CA GLN A 134 25.12 -36.86 -18.52
C GLN A 134 25.31 -37.82 -17.34
N THR A 135 24.92 -39.09 -17.51
CA THR A 135 25.04 -40.11 -16.46
C THR A 135 26.31 -40.94 -16.59
N ARG A 136 26.86 -41.03 -17.80
CA ARG A 136 28.10 -41.79 -18.05
C ARG A 136 29.12 -40.98 -18.84
N TYR A 137 30.32 -40.96 -18.31
CA TYR A 137 31.49 -40.35 -18.92
C TYR A 137 32.74 -41.17 -18.62
N THR A 138 33.75 -41.06 -19.50
CA THR A 138 35.08 -41.63 -19.26
C THR A 138 36.13 -40.62 -19.70
N THR A 139 37.30 -40.67 -19.09
CA THR A 139 38.44 -39.82 -19.47
C THR A 139 38.89 -40.07 -20.90
N ARG A 140 38.81 -41.32 -21.38
CA ARG A 140 39.15 -41.71 -22.77
C ARG A 140 38.17 -41.16 -23.82
N ALA A 141 36.92 -40.93 -23.46
CA ALA A 141 35.88 -40.42 -24.35
C ALA A 141 35.70 -38.89 -24.28
N GLY A 142 36.65 -38.17 -23.68
CA GLY A 142 36.60 -36.70 -23.57
C GLY A 142 35.95 -36.17 -22.29
N GLY A 143 35.62 -37.01 -21.31
CA GLY A 143 35.14 -36.59 -19.99
C GLY A 143 33.67 -36.14 -19.95
N LEU A 144 33.35 -35.30 -18.96
CA LEU A 144 32.04 -34.66 -18.87
C LEU A 144 31.89 -33.65 -20.00
N SER A 145 30.77 -33.72 -20.72
CA SER A 145 30.39 -32.72 -21.72
C SER A 145 29.54 -31.64 -21.08
N PHE A 146 29.69 -30.42 -21.57
CA PHE A 146 28.89 -29.29 -21.10
C PHE A 146 27.61 -29.16 -21.93
N LEU A 147 26.50 -28.94 -21.22
CA LEU A 147 25.21 -28.69 -21.81
C LEU A 147 25.21 -27.28 -22.42
N ARG A 148 24.92 -27.18 -23.72
CA ARG A 148 24.91 -25.92 -24.47
C ARG A 148 23.54 -25.31 -24.60
N GLU A 149 22.53 -26.15 -24.70
CA GLU A 149 21.19 -25.71 -25.05
C GLU A 149 20.17 -26.64 -24.40
N VAL A 150 19.10 -26.03 -23.89
CA VAL A 150 17.89 -26.73 -23.44
C VAL A 150 16.71 -25.86 -23.86
N ASN A 151 15.83 -26.42 -24.67
CA ASN A 151 14.57 -25.82 -25.05
C ASN A 151 13.45 -26.89 -24.93
N SER A 152 12.23 -26.56 -25.37
CA SER A 152 11.08 -27.47 -25.29
C SER A 152 11.20 -28.72 -26.16
N GLU A 153 12.05 -28.72 -27.19
CA GLU A 153 12.16 -29.77 -28.19
C GLU A 153 13.38 -30.66 -27.97
N GLN A 154 14.51 -30.06 -27.59
CA GLN A 154 15.77 -30.75 -27.44
C GLN A 154 16.65 -30.14 -26.34
N CYS A 155 17.58 -30.98 -25.88
CA CYS A 155 18.76 -30.56 -25.16
C CYS A 155 20.00 -30.97 -25.96
N ARG A 156 21.06 -30.15 -25.93
CA ARG A 156 22.27 -30.41 -26.69
C ARG A 156 23.51 -30.17 -25.86
N PHE A 157 24.38 -31.17 -25.81
CA PHE A 157 25.72 -31.10 -25.27
C PHE A 157 26.72 -30.61 -26.33
N ASN A 158 27.86 -30.06 -25.93
CA ASN A 158 28.91 -29.65 -26.86
C ASN A 158 29.53 -30.83 -27.61
N SER A 159 29.60 -31.98 -26.97
CA SER A 159 30.19 -33.18 -27.52
C SER A 159 29.32 -34.39 -27.22
N LYS A 160 29.54 -35.44 -28.01
CA LYS A 160 28.86 -36.72 -27.85
C LYS A 160 29.07 -37.28 -26.46
N VAL A 161 27.98 -37.54 -25.72
CA VAL A 161 28.04 -38.19 -24.42
C VAL A 161 27.75 -39.68 -24.55
N LEU A 162 28.34 -40.48 -23.66
CA LEU A 162 28.16 -41.94 -23.69
C LEU A 162 26.75 -42.33 -23.28
N GLU A 163 26.20 -41.63 -22.30
CA GLU A 163 24.84 -41.81 -21.80
C GLU A 163 24.34 -40.49 -21.21
N MET A 164 23.12 -40.12 -21.57
CA MET A 164 22.37 -39.04 -20.96
C MET A 164 20.99 -39.51 -20.52
N ASN A 165 20.51 -38.90 -19.45
CA ASN A 165 19.12 -38.93 -19.02
C ASN A 165 18.42 -37.66 -19.49
N VAL A 166 17.36 -37.80 -20.28
CA VAL A 166 16.48 -36.71 -20.72
C VAL A 166 15.22 -36.75 -19.87
N ARG A 167 14.96 -35.67 -19.12
CA ARG A 167 13.70 -35.53 -18.37
C ARG A 167 12.63 -34.98 -19.30
N CYS A 168 11.62 -35.79 -19.57
CA CYS A 168 10.52 -35.49 -20.45
C CYS A 168 9.23 -35.36 -19.65
N CYS A 169 8.53 -34.23 -19.76
CA CYS A 169 7.27 -34.00 -19.07
C CYS A 169 6.17 -33.61 -20.05
N MET A 170 4.95 -34.04 -19.78
CA MET A 170 3.76 -33.55 -20.45
C MET A 170 2.72 -33.17 -19.39
N THR A 171 1.76 -32.34 -19.76
CA THR A 171 0.64 -32.03 -18.87
C THR A 171 -0.40 -33.16 -18.92
N ALA A 172 -1.02 -33.48 -17.78
CA ALA A 172 -2.04 -34.52 -17.69
C ALA A 172 -3.21 -34.36 -18.70
N PRO A 173 -3.69 -33.14 -19.04
CA PRO A 173 -4.68 -32.96 -20.09
C PRO A 173 -4.21 -33.43 -21.48
N VAL A 174 -2.93 -33.23 -21.80
CA VAL A 174 -2.33 -33.68 -23.08
C VAL A 174 -2.23 -35.20 -23.12
N GLN A 175 -1.88 -35.85 -22.01
CA GLN A 175 -1.91 -37.32 -21.91
C GLN A 175 -3.31 -37.88 -22.19
N LYS A 176 -4.34 -37.26 -21.61
CA LYS A 176 -5.73 -37.67 -21.82
C LYS A 176 -6.17 -37.52 -23.27
N ALA A 177 -5.66 -36.54 -24.00
CA ALA A 177 -5.93 -36.39 -25.43
C ALA A 177 -5.19 -37.46 -26.26
N LEU A 178 -3.95 -37.79 -25.92
CA LEU A 178 -3.14 -38.82 -26.59
C LEU A 178 -3.63 -40.25 -26.35
N SER A 179 -4.37 -40.50 -25.26
CA SER A 179 -4.89 -41.84 -24.92
C SER A 179 -6.25 -42.17 -25.54
N VAL A 180 -6.90 -41.21 -26.20
CA VAL A 180 -8.17 -41.44 -26.92
C VAL A 180 -7.85 -41.96 -28.32
N PRO A 181 -8.20 -43.22 -28.66
CA PRO A 181 -7.96 -43.74 -30.00
C PRO A 181 -8.74 -42.92 -31.02
N ALA A 182 -8.07 -42.50 -32.09
CA ALA A 182 -8.71 -41.90 -33.25
C ALA A 182 -9.75 -42.91 -33.79
N ARG A 183 -11.03 -42.54 -33.73
CA ARG A 183 -12.12 -43.31 -34.34
C ARG A 183 -12.10 -43.13 -35.85
#